data_AF-A0A0H4UC31-F1
#
_entry.id   AF-A0A0H4UC31-F1
#
_cell.length_a   1.000
_cell.length_b   1.000
_cell.length_c   1.000
_cell.angle_alpha   90.00
_cell.angle_beta   90.00
_cell.angle_gamma   90.00
#
_symmetry.space_group_name_H-M   'P 1'
#
loop_
_entity.id
_entity.type
_entity.pdbx_description
1 polymer ?
#
loop_
_entity_poly.entity_id
_entity_poly.type
_entity_poly.pdbx_seq_one_letter_code
_entity_poly.pdbx_strand_id
1 'polypeptide(L)' 'MGNLPKFYQVGTCHYNLDQIVKIESSIDLSSVLVNFSDGSEVEFPFDSEDEYNQFIHLIRSINFSSDLNF' A
#
# COMPACT_ATOMS: atom_id res chain seq x y z
N MET A 1 0.35 -0.25 -22.21
CA MET A 1 0.04 -0.98 -20.97
C MET A 1 1.23 -0.81 -20.05
N GLY A 2 1.16 0.16 -19.13
CA GLY A 2 2.28 0.48 -18.24
C GLY A 2 2.49 -0.64 -17.23
N ASN A 3 3.73 -1.08 -17.05
CA ASN A 3 4.09 -1.98 -15.96
C ASN A 3 3.82 -1.26 -14.65
N LEU A 4 2.76 -1.66 -13.94
CA LEU A 4 2.52 -1.19 -12.58
C LEU A 4 3.67 -1.68 -11.68
N PRO A 5 4.18 -0.84 -10.77
CA PRO A 5 5.20 -1.27 -9.82
C PRO A 5 4.65 -2.42 -8.97
N LYS A 6 5.26 -3.60 -9.07
CA LYS A 6 4.88 -4.77 -8.26
C LYS A 6 5.47 -4.72 -6.85
N PHE A 7 6.47 -3.87 -6.64
CA PHE A 7 7.21 -3.80 -5.39
C PHE A 7 7.20 -2.39 -4.83
N TYR A 8 7.07 -2.29 -3.51
CA TYR A 8 7.22 -1.05 -2.74
C TYR A 8 8.40 -1.18 -1.79
N GLN A 9 9.27 -0.19 -1.77
CA GLN A 9 10.47 -0.21 -0.93
C GLN A 9 10.26 0.65 0.31
N VAL A 10 10.48 0.06 1.49
CA VAL A 10 10.55 0.81 2.76
C VAL A 10 11.89 0.52 3.41
N GLY A 11 12.71 1.55 3.53
CA GLY A 11 14.11 1.42 3.95
C GLY A 11 14.89 0.49 3.00
N THR A 12 15.34 -0.65 3.52
CA THR A 12 16.10 -1.67 2.75
C THR A 12 15.24 -2.86 2.30
N CYS A 13 13.97 -2.90 2.71
CA CYS A 13 13.04 -3.99 2.42
C CYS A 13 12.21 -3.69 1.18
N HIS A 14 11.96 -4.72 0.36
CA HIS A 14 11.07 -4.65 -0.79
C HIS A 14 9.85 -5.53 -0.54
N TYR A 15 8.67 -4.93 -0.57
CA TYR A 15 7.40 -5.58 -0.33
C TYR A 15 6.66 -5.80 -1.63
N ASN A 16 6.16 -7.02 -1.85
CA ASN A 16 5.37 -7.34 -3.01
C ASN A 16 3.93 -6.84 -2.81
N LEU A 17 3.55 -5.82 -3.57
CA LEU A 17 2.23 -5.19 -3.48
C LEU A 17 1.11 -6.13 -3.96
N ASP A 18 1.41 -7.11 -4.81
CA ASP A 18 0.45 -8.13 -5.25
C ASP A 18 0.01 -9.08 -4.10
N GLN A 19 0.77 -9.12 -3.00
CA GLN A 19 0.46 -9.97 -1.84
C GLN A 19 -0.33 -9.27 -0.75
N ILE A 20 -0.69 -8.00 -0.94
CA ILE A 20 -1.45 -7.25 0.04
C ILE A 20 -2.88 -7.79 0.11
N VAL A 21 -3.35 -8.10 1.31
CA VAL A 21 -4.71 -8.58 1.57
C VAL A 21 -5.57 -7.55 2.30
N LYS A 22 -4.96 -6.69 3.11
CA LYS A 22 -5.67 -5.65 3.87
C LYS A 22 -4.75 -4.46 4.10
N ILE A 23 -5.37 -3.28 4.15
CA ILE A 23 -4.70 -2.01 4.39
C ILE A 23 -5.53 -1.23 5.40
N GLU A 24 -4.88 -0.68 6.43
CA GLU A 24 -5.50 0.18 7.44
C GLU A 24 -4.70 1.47 7.57
N SER A 25 -5.29 2.59 7.18
CA SER A 25 -4.66 3.91 7.32
C SER A 25 -4.75 4.42 8.75
N SER A 26 -3.69 5.08 9.22
CA SER A 26 -3.74 5.85 10.47
C SER A 26 -4.70 7.04 10.32
N ILE A 27 -5.24 7.53 11.44
CA ILE A 27 -6.17 8.66 11.46
C ILE A 27 -5.48 9.96 11.02
N ASP A 28 -4.21 10.09 11.38
CA ASP A 28 -3.33 11.22 11.08
C ASP A 28 -2.66 11.14 9.69
N LEU A 29 -2.90 10.07 8.92
CA LEU A 29 -2.33 9.81 7.59
C LEU A 29 -0.80 9.71 7.56
N SER A 30 -0.13 9.62 8.71
CA SER A 30 1.32 9.44 8.79
C SER A 30 1.78 8.00 8.58
N SER A 31 0.87 7.02 8.61
CA SER A 31 1.21 5.64 8.32
C SER A 31 0.05 4.82 7.77
N VAL A 32 0.39 3.69 7.17
CA VAL A 32 -0.55 2.67 6.73
C VAL A 32 -0.05 1.30 7.18
N LEU A 33 -0.89 0.57 7.90
CA LEU A 33 -0.64 -0.83 8.23
C LEU A 33 -1.07 -1.71 7.05
N VAL A 34 -0.13 -2.51 6.55
CA VAL A 34 -0.30 -3.40 5.40
C VAL A 34 -0.16 -4.84 5.85
N ASN A 35 -1.20 -5.63 5.59
CA ASN A 35 -1.21 -7.05 5.86
C ASN A 35 -1.02 -7.82 4.56
N PHE A 36 -0.11 -8.78 4.58
CA PHE A 36 0.24 -9.60 3.43
C PHE A 36 -0.35 -11.01 3.54
N SER A 37 -0.44 -11.70 2.40
CA SER A 37 -1.01 -13.05 2.29
C SER A 37 -0.26 -14.12 3.09
N ASP A 38 1.00 -13.85 3.46
CA ASP A 38 1.80 -14.74 4.31
C ASP A 38 1.53 -14.56 5.81
N GLY A 39 0.63 -13.62 6.17
CA GLY A 39 0.29 -13.28 7.55
C GLY A 39 1.22 -12.24 8.18
N SER A 40 2.18 -11.70 7.44
CA SER A 40 2.99 -10.59 7.92
C SER A 40 2.20 -9.28 7.91
N GLU A 41 2.43 -8.45 8.92
CA GLU A 41 1.84 -7.12 9.08
C GLU A 41 2.98 -6.11 9.16
N VAL A 42 2.94 -5.08 8.30
CA VAL A 42 4.01 -4.09 8.19
C VAL A 42 3.42 -2.69 8.12
N GLU A 43 3.92 -1.81 8.97
CA GLU A 43 3.55 -0.40 8.94
C GLU A 43 4.47 0.37 7.96
N PHE A 44 3.84 1.06 7.01
CA PHE A 44 4.50 1.95 6.07
C PHE A 44 4.33 3.39 6.56
N PRO A 45 5.39 4.03 7.09
CA PRO A 45 5.34 5.43 7.47
C PRO A 45 5.47 6.34 6.25
N PHE A 46 4.86 7.52 6.34
CA PHE A 46 4.93 8.59 5.35
C PHE A 46 5.41 9.87 6.00
N ASP A 47 6.34 10.57 5.34
CA ASP A 47 6.86 11.85 5.84
C ASP A 47 5.91 13.02 5.48
N SER A 48 4.99 12.79 4.53
CA SER A 48 4.02 13.80 4.09
C SER A 48 2.72 13.20 3.56
N GLU A 49 1.65 13.99 3.60
CA GLU A 49 0.35 13.62 3.03
C GLU A 49 0.44 13.33 1.51
N ASP A 50 1.36 13.99 0.80
CA ASP A 50 1.59 13.74 -0.63
C ASP A 50 2.11 12.32 -0.88
N GLU A 51 3.07 11.84 -0.08
CA GLU A 51 3.58 10.47 -0.16
C GLU A 51 2.48 9.44 0.14
N TYR A 52 1.69 9.69 1.19
CA TYR A 52 0.51 8.87 1.49
C TYR A 52 -0.44 8.80 0.29
N ASN A 53 -0.78 9.95 -0.30
CA ASN A 53 -1.68 10.02 -1.45
C ASN A 53 -1.14 9.30 -2.69
N GLN A 54 0.18 9.38 -2.92
CA GLN A 54 0.86 8.63 -3.98
C GLN A 54 0.78 7.12 -3.73
N PHE A 55 1.02 6.66 -2.49
CA PHE A 55 0.91 5.26 -2.12
C PHE A 55 -0.52 4.74 -2.31
N ILE A 56 -1.53 5.47 -1.83
CA ILE A 56 -2.94 5.08 -2.02
C ILE A 56 -3.30 5.03 -3.51
N HIS A 57 -2.83 5.97 -4.33
CA HIS A 57 -3.02 5.90 -5.78
C HIS A 57 -2.36 4.67 -6.40
N LEU A 58 -1.14 4.34 -5.98
CA LEU A 58 -0.40 3.17 -6.44
C LEU A 58 -1.18 1.88 -6.11
N ILE A 59 -1.59 1.71 -4.86
CA ILE A 59 -2.38 0.57 -4.39
C ILE A 59 -3.69 0.44 -5.16
N ARG A 60 -4.43 1.54 -5.33
CA ARG A 60 -5.69 1.54 -6.10
C ARG A 60 -5.46 1.14 -7.55
N SER A 61 -4.31 1.50 -8.12
CA SER A 61 -3.96 1.17 -9.50
C SER A 61 -3.53 -0.29 -9.70
N ILE A 62 -3.07 -0.98 -8.65
CA ILE A 62 -2.60 -2.38 -8.71
C ILE A 62 -3.76 -3.39 -8.81
N ASN A 63 -5.00 -2.94 -8.62
CA ASN A 63 -6.23 -3.72 -8.46
C ASN A 63 -6.52 -4.13 -7.01
N PHE A 64 -7.22 -3.24 -6.30
CA PHE A 64 -8.55 -3.63 -5.86
C PHE A 64 -9.54 -3.44 -7.03
N SER A 65 -9.39 -4.20 -8.12
CA SER A 65 -10.49 -4.32 -9.10
C SER A 65 -11.51 -5.23 -8.45
N SER A 66 -12.73 -4.70 -8.22
CA SER A 66 -13.84 -5.36 -7.52
C SER A 66 -13.59 -5.41 -6.01
N ASP A 67 -14.01 -4.46 -5.18
CA ASP A 67 -15.34 -4.50 -4.54
C ASP A 67 -15.60 -3.26 -3.63
N LEU A 68 -14.94 -2.12 -3.86
CA LEU A 68 -15.22 -0.89 -3.09
C LEU A 68 -16.21 0.01 -3.86
N ASN A 69 -17.50 -0.36 -3.81
CA ASN A 69 -18.59 0.59 -4.02
C ASN A 69 -18.65 1.52 -2.79
N PHE A 70 -18.17 2.74 -2.94
CA PHE A 70 -18.48 3.86 -2.04
C PHE A 70 -19.79 4.52 -2.46
#